data_AF-A0A9P5XFK0-F1
#
_entry.id   AF-A0A9P5XFK0-F1
#
_cell.length_a   1.000
_cell.length_b   1.000
_cell.length_c   1.000
_cell.angle_alpha   90.00
_cell.angle_beta   90.00
_cell.angle_gamma   90.00
#
_symmetry.space_group_name_H-M   'P 1'
#
loop_
_entity.id
_entity.type
_entity.pdbx_description
1 polymer ?
#
loop_
_entity_poly.entity_id
_entity_poly.type
_entity_poly.pdbx_seq_one_letter_code
_entity_poly.pdbx_strand_id
1 'polypeptide(L)' 'MCKYEVVGDYYRGCGHFHQRYYTGAVTDCGLAVCKTSKQHSHGSSKDCDCPEVVVEDRKVENMFQSAFGQCKRTAR' A
#
# COMPACT_ATOMS: atom_id res chain seq x y z
N MET A 1 8.32 1.39 -10.52
CA MET A 1 7.24 2.04 -9.77
C MET A 1 6.71 0.99 -8.81
N CYS A 2 6.49 1.36 -7.55
CA CYS A 2 6.47 0.44 -6.41
C CYS A 2 5.25 0.63 -5.50
N LYS A 3 4.52 1.74 -5.68
CA LYS A 3 3.32 2.07 -4.91
C LYS A 3 2.09 1.77 -5.76
N TYR A 4 1.27 0.83 -5.35
CA TYR A 4 0.03 0.48 -6.04
C TYR A 4 -1.12 1.20 -5.36
N GLU A 5 -1.85 2.03 -6.10
CA GLU A 5 -3.06 2.66 -5.56
C GLU A 5 -4.15 1.60 -5.40
N VAL A 6 -4.62 1.45 -4.16
CA VAL A 6 -5.70 0.53 -3.82
C VAL A 6 -6.85 1.33 -3.23
N VAL A 7 -8.03 1.16 -3.83
CA VAL A 7 -9.25 1.82 -3.38
C VAL A 7 -10.04 0.86 -2.52
N GLY A 8 -10.54 1.36 -1.40
CA GLY A 8 -11.28 0.55 -0.45
C GLY A 8 -12.13 1.36 0.51
N ASP A 9 -12.80 0.65 1.39
CA ASP A 9 -13.69 1.21 2.39
C ASP A 9 -13.03 1.16 3.78
N TYR A 10 -13.28 2.18 4.60
CA TYR A 10 -12.82 2.21 5.97
C TYR A 10 -13.97 2.05 6.95
N TYR A 11 -13.90 1.04 7.81
CA TYR A 11 -14.94 0.72 8.78
C TYR A 11 -14.49 1.16 10.18
N ARG A 12 -15.03 2.27 10.69
CA ARG A 12 -14.68 2.80 12.01
C ARG A 12 -15.09 1.90 13.17
N GLY A 13 -16.15 1.09 12.99
CA GLY A 13 -16.59 0.16 14.03
C GLY A 13 -15.57 -0.95 14.35
N CYS A 14 -14.60 -1.21 13.46
CA CYS A 14 -13.48 -2.13 13.70
C CYS A 14 -12.09 -1.53 13.43
N GLY A 15 -12.01 -0.32 12.87
CA GLY A 15 -10.76 0.37 12.54
C GLY A 15 -10.02 -0.20 11.33
N HIS A 16 -10.68 -1.04 10.51
CA HIS A 16 -10.04 -1.74 9.39
C HIS A 16 -10.33 -1.09 8.03
N PHE A 17 -9.31 -1.08 7.18
CA PHE A 17 -9.43 -0.77 5.76
C PHE A 17 -9.67 -2.06 4.99
N HIS A 18 -10.75 -2.09 4.21
CA HIS A 18 -11.11 -3.19 3.34
C HIS A 18 -10.88 -2.77 1.89
N GLN A 19 -9.82 -3.32 1.28
CA GLN A 19 -9.55 -3.11 -0.13
C GLN A 19 -10.67 -3.66 -1.02
N ARG A 20 -11.03 -2.91 -2.07
CA ARG A 20 -12.02 -3.32 -3.07
C ARG A 20 -11.35 -3.67 -4.40
N TYR A 21 -10.52 -2.76 -4.91
CA TYR A 21 -9.83 -2.95 -6.19
C TYR A 21 -8.55 -2.10 -6.27
N TYR A 22 -7.59 -2.57 -7.05
CA TYR A 22 -6.46 -1.76 -7.49
C TYR A 22 -6.88 -0.91 -8.67
N THR A 23 -6.51 0.37 -8.68
CA THR A 23 -6.85 1.27 -9.81
C THR A 23 -5.97 1.04 -11.04
N GLY A 24 -4.89 0.27 -10.87
CA GLY A 24 -3.83 0.12 -11.87
C GLY A 24 -2.87 1.32 -11.89
N ALA A 25 -3.14 2.38 -11.12
CA ALA A 25 -2.19 3.47 -10.95
C ALA A 25 -1.02 2.98 -10.09
N VAL A 26 0.18 3.04 -10.66
CA VAL A 26 1.42 2.73 -9.95
C VAL A 26 2.25 3.98 -9.85
N THR A 27 2.54 4.40 -8.62
CA THR A 27 3.38 5.56 -8.33
C THR A 27 4.78 5.13 -7.91
N ASP A 28 5.73 6.06 -8.07
CA ASP A 28 7.09 5.83 -7.62
C ASP A 28 7.19 6.04 -6.11
N CYS A 29 7.84 5.11 -5.42
CA CYS A 29 8.05 5.24 -3.98
C CYS A 29 9.12 6.31 -3.65
N GLY A 30 9.95 6.71 -4.62
CA GLY A 30 10.98 7.74 -4.46
C GLY A 30 12.17 7.32 -3.61
N LEU A 31 12.35 6.02 -3.39
CA LEU A 31 13.41 5.50 -2.53
C LEU A 31 14.61 5.06 -3.36
N ALA A 32 15.80 5.59 -3.04
CA ALA A 32 17.05 5.19 -3.71
C ALA A 32 17.39 3.70 -3.54
N VAL A 33 16.90 3.10 -2.44
CA VAL A 33 17.09 1.69 -2.11
C VAL A 33 16.07 0.76 -2.75
N CYS A 34 15.04 1.28 -3.44
CA CYS A 34 14.07 0.44 -4.11
C CYS A 34 14.51 0.17 -5.54
N LYS A 35 14.71 -1.10 -5.90
CA LYS A 35 15.18 -1.49 -7.25
C LYS A 35 14.23 -1.05 -8.37
N THR A 36 12.94 -0.88 -8.07
CA THR A 36 11.93 -0.47 -9.05
C THR A 36 11.66 1.03 -9.03
N SER A 37 12.30 1.82 -8.13
CA SER A 37 12.09 3.26 -8.06
C SER A 37 12.87 3.99 -9.16
N LYS A 38 12.34 5.10 -9.65
CA LYS A 38 13.05 6.02 -10.55
C LYS A 38 14.27 6.69 -9.89
N GLN A 39 14.24 6.83 -8.56
CA GLN A 39 15.35 7.39 -7.79
C GLN A 39 16.36 6.32 -7.38
N HIS A 40 16.18 5.08 -7.84
CA HIS A 40 17.10 3.99 -7.58
C HIS A 40 18.52 4.37 -7.99
N SER A 41 19.45 4.28 -7.04
CA SER A 41 20.85 4.56 -7.30
C SER A 41 21.73 3.66 -6.46
N HIS A 42 22.64 2.97 -7.12
CA HIS A 42 23.85 2.47 -6.49
C HIS A 42 24.96 3.48 -6.76
N GLY A 43 25.78 3.77 -5.76
CA GLY A 43 26.94 4.63 -5.95
C GLY A 43 27.96 3.97 -6.87
N SER A 44 29.02 3.39 -6.30
CA SER A 44 30.08 2.72 -7.07
C SER A 44 29.85 1.21 -7.27
N SER A 45 28.90 0.63 -6.56
CA SER A 45 28.58 -0.81 -6.63
C SER A 45 27.80 -1.12 -7.91
N LYS A 46 28.19 -2.18 -8.61
CA LYS A 46 27.49 -2.69 -9.79
C LYS A 46 26.47 -3.77 -9.46
N ASP A 47 26.60 -4.39 -8.29
CA ASP A 47 25.67 -5.40 -7.80
C ASP A 47 24.44 -4.74 -7.18
N CYS A 48 23.27 -5.05 -7.75
CA CYS A 48 21.99 -4.54 -7.28
C CYS A 48 21.32 -5.55 -6.33
N ASP A 49 21.57 -5.39 -5.03
CA ASP A 49 20.91 -6.17 -3.97
C ASP A 49 19.70 -5.43 -3.37
N CYS A 50 19.22 -4.39 -4.06
CA CYS A 50 18.13 -3.56 -3.57
C CYS A 50 16.79 -4.31 -3.52
N PRO A 51 16.03 -4.22 -2.41
CA PRO A 51 14.74 -4.87 -2.31
C PRO A 51 13.72 -4.26 -3.28
N GLU A 52 12.76 -5.09 -3.67
CA GLU A 52 11.53 -4.61 -4.26
C GLU A 52 10.62 -4.10 -3.15
N VAL A 53 10.44 -2.79 -3.08
CA VAL A 53 9.49 -2.20 -2.15
C VAL A 53 8.12 -2.25 -2.82
N VAL A 54 7.19 -3.05 -2.31
CA VAL A 54 5.79 -3.04 -2.73
C VAL A 54 5.00 -2.35 -1.63
N VAL A 55 4.44 -1.18 -1.94
CA VAL A 55 3.65 -0.38 -0.99
C VAL A 55 2.27 -0.18 -1.57
N GLU A 56 1.25 -0.29 -0.71
CA GLU A 56 -0.12 0.00 -1.08
C GLU A 56 -0.48 1.43 -0.67
N ASP A 57 -0.81 2.25 -1.66
CA ASP A 57 -1.32 3.60 -1.43
C ASP A 57 -2.84 3.51 -1.25
N ARG A 58 -3.27 3.49 0.01
CA ARG A 58 -4.66 3.23 0.39
C ARG A 58 -5.51 4.49 0.23
N LYS A 59 -6.47 4.43 -0.69
CA LYS A 59 -7.46 5.47 -0.92
C LYS A 59 -8.82 5.03 -0.39
N VAL A 60 -9.34 5.77 0.58
CA VAL A 60 -10.64 5.50 1.19
C VAL A 60 -11.74 6.13 0.33
N GLU A 61 -12.59 5.30 -0.27
CA GLU A 61 -13.76 5.74 -1.03
C GLU A 61 -14.94 6.01 -0.10
N ASN A 62 -15.25 5.07 0.79
CA ASN A 62 -16.34 5.20 1.76
C ASN A 62 -15.84 5.03 3.18
N MET A 63 -16.46 5.76 4.10
CA MET A 63 -16.19 5.66 5.54
C MET A 63 -17.46 5.26 6.29
N PHE A 64 -17.53 3.99 6.71
CA PHE A 64 -18.66 3.44 7.44
C PHE A 64 -18.44 3.58 8.95
N GLN A 65 -19.48 3.96 9.69
CA GLN A 65 -19.44 4.00 11.16
C GLN A 65 -19.63 2.61 11.79
N SER A 66 -20.24 1.68 11.04
CA SER A 66 -20.42 0.30 11.46
C SER A 66 -19.13 -0.51 11.37
N ALA A 67 -19.10 -1.66 12.02
CA ALA A 67 -18.05 -2.66 11.81
C ALA A 67 -18.32 -3.43 10.50
N PHE A 68 -17.27 -3.87 9.82
CA PHE A 68 -17.43 -4.77 8.68
C PHE A 68 -18.02 -6.11 9.13
N GLY A 69 -19.04 -6.61 8.43
CA GLY A 69 -19.83 -7.76 8.87
C GLY A 69 -19.03 -9.06 9.07
N GLN A 70 -17.91 -9.21 8.36
CA GLN A 70 -17.00 -10.36 8.50
C GLN A 70 -15.77 -10.06 9.35
N CYS A 71 -15.68 -8.86 9.93
CA CYS A 71 -14.60 -8.55 10.85
C CYS A 71 -14.80 -9.41 12.09
N LYS A 72 -13.91 -10.39 12.30
CA LYS A 72 -13.84 -11.09 13.57
C LYS A 72 -13.54 -10.02 14.62
N ARG A 73 -14.46 -9.82 15.58
CA ARG A 73 -14.13 -9.06 16.79
C ARG A 73 -12.97 -9.81 17.43
N THR A 74 -11.76 -9.27 17.31
CA THR A 74 -10.71 -9.64 18.25
C THR A 74 -11.15 -9.02 19.57
N ALA A 75 -11.93 -9.78 20.35
CA ALA A 75 -12.26 -9.39 21.71
C ALA A 75 -10.93 -9.16 22.43
N ARG A 76 -10.74 -7.94 22.94
CA ARG A 76 -9.60 -7.57 23.76
C ARG A 76 -9.86 -7.96 25.20
#